data_AF-A0A9X8R0Q3-F1
#
_entry.id   AF-A0A9X8R0Q3-F1
#
_cell.length_a   1.000
_cell.length_b   1.000
_cell.length_c   1.000
_cell.angle_alpha   90.00
_cell.angle_beta   90.00
_cell.angle_gamma   90.00
#
_symmetry.space_group_name_H-M   'P 1'
#
loop_
_entity.id
_entity.type
_entity.pdbx_description
1 polymer ?
#
loop_
_entity_poly.entity_id
_entity_poly.type
_entity_poly.pdbx_seq_one_letter_code
_entity_poly.pdbx_strand_id
1 'polypeptide(L)'
;MLGFVTAVLAIEMVVAHLLLPAGLVRLVALLLSLWAVVWVWSLIAGERIRPSYEGPDALVLRRGRTVFAEVPALLVAQRRTERTFASDIEIEGNTLTVGGSGGTDTLLELSEPIEAAGDRYPWQKAKTAPVTRVRFYAGQRGL
;
A
#
# COMPACT_ATOMS: atom_id res chain seq x y z
N MET A 1 -5.35 -9.54 0.64
CA MET A 1 -5.07 -9.92 2.06
C MET A 1 -6.13 -9.38 3.02
N LEU A 2 -6.51 -8.10 2.98
CA LEU A 2 -7.41 -7.49 3.99
C LEU A 2 -8.85 -8.08 4.06
N GLY A 3 -9.39 -8.63 2.97
CA GLY A 3 -10.71 -9.30 3.01
C GLY A 3 -10.76 -10.55 3.90
N PHE A 4 -9.66 -11.31 3.99
CA PHE A 4 -9.55 -12.44 4.90
C PHE A 4 -9.57 -11.99 6.38
N VAL A 5 -8.91 -10.86 6.68
CA VAL A 5 -8.89 -10.27 8.03
C VAL A 5 -10.31 -9.91 8.49
N THR A 6 -11.15 -9.37 7.61
CA THR A 6 -12.56 -9.10 7.93
C THR A 6 -13.33 -10.36 8.34
N ALA A 7 -13.10 -11.48 7.64
CA ALA A 7 -13.76 -12.75 7.95
C ALA A 7 -13.31 -13.29 9.32
N VAL A 8 -12.00 -13.23 9.61
CA VAL A 8 -11.45 -13.61 10.92
C VAL A 8 -12.05 -12.75 12.04
N LEU A 9 -12.13 -11.43 11.86
CA LEU A 9 -12.73 -10.52 12.84
C LEU A 9 -14.22 -10.81 13.07
N ALA A 10 -14.96 -11.19 12.04
CA ALA A 10 -16.37 -11.57 12.17
C ALA A 10 -16.52 -12.86 13.00
N ILE A 11 -15.68 -13.87 12.75
CA ILE A 11 -15.66 -15.12 13.54
C ILE A 11 -15.28 -14.81 14.99
N GLU A 12 -14.23 -14.02 15.21
CA GLU A 12 -13.78 -13.62 16.54
C GLU A 12 -14.88 -12.90 17.32
N MET A 13 -15.60 -11.98 16.68
CA MET A 13 -16.74 -11.26 17.28
C MET A 13 -17.86 -12.22 17.72
N VAL A 14 -18.20 -13.21 16.90
CA VAL A 14 -19.21 -14.24 17.23
C VAL A 14 -18.72 -15.09 18.40
N VAL A 15 -17.47 -15.55 18.37
CA VAL A 15 -16.86 -16.35 19.44
C VAL A 15 -16.85 -15.57 20.76
N ALA A 16 -16.45 -14.30 20.74
CA ALA A 16 -16.47 -13.43 21.91
C ALA A 16 -17.88 -13.24 22.47
N HIS A 17 -18.89 -13.12 21.61
CA HIS A 17 -20.30 -13.02 22.04
C HIS A 17 -20.78 -14.27 22.79
N LEU A 18 -20.38 -15.45 22.30
CA LEU A 18 -20.82 -16.74 22.83
C LEU A 18 -20.08 -17.14 24.10
N LEU A 19 -18.78 -16.86 24.18
CA LEU A 19 -17.94 -17.29 25.30
C LEU A 19 -17.98 -16.32 26.49
N LEU A 20 -18.15 -15.02 26.25
CA LEU A 20 -18.12 -14.04 27.33
C LEU A 20 -19.45 -14.00 28.09
N PRO A 21 -19.39 -13.91 29.43
CA PRO A 21 -20.60 -13.79 30.24
C PRO A 21 -21.36 -12.52 29.88
N ALA A 22 -22.69 -12.58 29.98
CA ALA A 22 -23.55 -11.42 29.76
C ALA A 22 -23.18 -10.30 30.74
N GLY A 23 -23.12 -9.07 30.23
CA GLY A 23 -22.78 -7.89 31.01
C GLY A 23 -21.73 -7.02 30.32
N LEU A 24 -21.06 -6.20 31.12
CA LEU A 24 -20.16 -5.15 30.64
C LEU A 24 -18.98 -5.68 29.82
N VAL A 25 -18.39 -6.81 30.24
CA VAL A 25 -17.23 -7.41 29.55
C VAL A 25 -17.59 -7.79 28.10
N ARG A 26 -18.71 -8.49 27.90
CA ARG A 26 -19.19 -8.84 26.56
C ARG A 26 -19.51 -7.61 25.74
N LEU A 27 -20.14 -6.59 26.32
CA LEU A 27 -20.45 -5.34 25.62
C LEU A 27 -19.19 -4.63 25.14
N VAL A 28 -18.19 -4.47 26.01
CA VAL A 28 -16.92 -3.82 25.65
C VAL A 28 -16.19 -4.60 24.57
N ALA A 29 -16.13 -5.93 24.69
CA ALA A 29 -15.52 -6.79 23.67
C ALA A 29 -16.20 -6.60 22.29
N LEU A 30 -17.53 -6.61 22.24
CA LEU A 30 -18.27 -6.37 20.99
C LEU A 30 -18.01 -4.99 20.40
N LEU A 31 -17.93 -3.95 21.22
CA LEU A 31 -17.61 -2.60 20.75
C LEU A 31 -16.19 -2.53 20.17
N LEU A 32 -15.22 -3.17 20.81
CA LEU A 32 -13.86 -3.27 20.29
C LEU A 32 -13.80 -4.07 19.00
N SER A 33 -14.53 -5.20 18.89
CA SER A 33 -14.62 -5.98 17.66
C SER A 33 -15.21 -5.15 16.51
N LEU A 34 -16.31 -4.43 16.77
CA LEU A 34 -16.92 -3.56 15.77
C LEU A 34 -15.97 -2.44 15.33
N TRP A 35 -15.29 -1.81 16.29
CA TRP A 35 -14.29 -0.80 16.02
C TRP A 35 -13.14 -1.34 15.17
N ALA A 36 -12.65 -2.54 15.46
CA ALA A 36 -11.59 -3.20 14.68
C ALA A 36 -12.02 -3.46 13.22
N VAL A 37 -13.28 -3.87 12.99
CA VAL A 37 -13.82 -4.03 11.64
C VAL A 37 -13.83 -2.68 10.91
N VAL A 38 -14.37 -1.63 11.53
CA VAL A 38 -14.39 -0.27 10.94
C VAL A 38 -12.97 0.22 10.63
N TRP A 39 -12.01 -0.04 11.53
CA TRP A 39 -10.61 0.29 11.33
C TRP A 39 -10.01 -0.41 10.11
N VAL A 40 -10.16 -1.73 9.98
CA VAL A 40 -9.65 -2.49 8.82
C VAL A 40 -10.28 -1.99 7.52
N TRP A 41 -11.58 -1.73 7.51
CA TRP A 41 -12.26 -1.18 6.33
C TRP A 41 -11.77 0.23 5.96
N SER A 42 -11.42 1.04 6.95
CA SER A 42 -10.82 2.36 6.73
C SER A 42 -9.46 2.27 6.05
N LEU A 43 -8.64 1.27 6.40
CA LEU A 43 -7.36 1.01 5.73
C LEU A 43 -7.58 0.59 4.26
N ILE A 44 -8.51 -0.34 4.00
CA ILE A 44 -8.88 -0.76 2.64
C ILE A 44 -9.37 0.44 1.81
N ALA A 45 -10.25 1.26 2.38
CA ALA A 45 -10.80 2.43 1.72
C ALA A 45 -9.72 3.45 1.40
N GLY A 46 -8.78 3.67 2.33
CA GLY A 46 -7.66 4.58 2.15
C GLY A 46 -6.81 4.24 0.93
N GLU A 47 -6.48 2.96 0.75
CA GLU A 47 -5.73 2.48 -0.42
C GLU A 47 -6.52 2.65 -1.73
N ARG A 48 -7.84 2.40 -1.70
CA ARG A 48 -8.69 2.44 -2.89
C ARG A 48 -9.04 3.84 -3.38
N ILE A 49 -9.20 4.81 -2.46
CA ILE A 49 -9.61 6.18 -2.81
C ILE A 49 -8.45 6.99 -3.40
N ARG A 50 -7.21 6.69 -2.99
CA ARG A 50 -6.02 7.44 -3.41
C ARG A 50 -4.97 6.51 -4.01
N PRO A 51 -5.24 5.90 -5.18
CA PRO A 51 -4.26 5.10 -5.88
C PRO A 51 -3.16 5.99 -6.49
N SER A 52 -2.03 5.38 -6.85
CA SER A 52 -1.07 5.97 -7.78
C SER A 52 -1.78 6.40 -9.07
N TYR A 53 -1.31 7.48 -9.67
CA TYR A 53 -1.88 8.00 -10.90
C TYR A 53 -0.80 8.54 -11.81
N GLU A 54 -1.08 8.48 -13.10
CA GLU A 54 -0.25 9.02 -14.17
C GLU A 54 -0.87 10.35 -14.60
N GLY A 55 -0.15 11.45 -14.38
CA GLY A 55 -0.51 12.78 -14.86
C GLY A 55 0.22 13.13 -16.17
N PRO A 56 -0.03 14.32 -16.75
CA PRO A 56 0.61 14.76 -17.99
C PRO A 56 2.13 14.87 -17.88
N ASP A 57 2.61 15.38 -16.74
CA ASP A 57 4.02 15.73 -16.54
C ASP A 57 4.76 14.73 -15.63
N ALA A 58 4.03 13.99 -14.80
CA ALA A 58 4.62 13.10 -13.80
C ALA A 58 3.72 11.91 -13.47
N LEU A 59 4.37 10.78 -13.19
CA LEU A 59 3.78 9.61 -12.55
C LEU A 59 3.96 9.74 -11.04
N VAL A 60 2.86 9.77 -10.30
CA VAL A 60 2.86 9.88 -8.83
C VAL A 60 2.57 8.52 -8.22
N LEU A 61 3.59 7.96 -7.56
CA LEU A 61 3.47 6.70 -6.84
C LEU A 61 3.08 6.95 -5.39
N ARG A 62 1.85 6.56 -5.05
CA ARG A 62 1.29 6.75 -3.71
C ARG A 62 0.44 5.58 -3.26
N ARG A 63 0.36 5.41 -1.93
CA ARG A 63 -0.61 4.54 -1.26
C ARG A 63 -1.34 5.36 -0.21
N GLY A 64 -2.62 5.62 -0.45
CA GLY A 64 -3.42 6.41 0.48
C GLY A 64 -2.92 7.85 0.55
N ARG A 65 -2.46 8.27 1.73
CA ARG A 65 -1.93 9.63 1.95
C ARG A 65 -0.41 9.73 1.76
N THR A 66 0.27 8.60 1.59
CA THR A 66 1.73 8.55 1.51
C THR A 66 2.16 8.53 0.05
N VAL A 67 2.92 9.55 -0.35
CA VAL A 67 3.62 9.58 -1.64
C VAL A 67 5.01 9.01 -1.41
N PHE A 68 5.42 8.08 -2.28
CA PHE A 68 6.72 7.41 -2.23
C PHE A 68 7.69 7.99 -3.24
N ALA A 69 7.21 8.31 -4.44
CA ALA A 69 8.00 8.96 -5.47
C ALA A 69 7.09 9.75 -6.43
N GLU A 70 7.64 10.84 -6.94
CA GLU A 70 7.13 11.57 -8.09
C GLU A 70 8.15 11.40 -9.21
N VAL A 71 7.74 10.75 -10.30
CA VAL A 71 8.60 10.44 -11.44
C VAL A 71 8.21 11.38 -12.58
N PRO A 72 9.01 12.41 -12.90
CA PRO A 72 8.76 13.25 -14.06
C PRO A 72 8.82 12.41 -15.35
N ALA A 73 7.86 12.62 -16.25
CA ALA A 73 7.78 11.87 -17.52
C ALA A 73 9.05 12.05 -18.38
N LEU A 74 9.67 13.22 -18.30
CA LEU A 74 10.91 13.56 -19.00
C LEU A 74 12.13 12.72 -18.57
N LEU A 75 12.10 12.15 -17.35
CA LEU A 75 13.20 11.35 -16.83
C LEU A 75 13.03 9.85 -17.11
N VAL A 76 11.90 9.42 -17.68
CA VAL A 76 11.65 8.02 -17.99
C VAL A 76 12.41 7.63 -19.26
N ALA A 77 13.51 6.91 -19.09
CA ALA A 77 14.32 6.42 -20.22
C ALA A 77 13.73 5.15 -20.83
N GLN A 78 13.23 4.24 -20.01
CA GLN A 78 12.63 2.99 -20.47
C GLN A 78 11.51 2.51 -19.55
N ARG A 79 10.45 1.95 -20.15
CA ARG A 79 9.39 1.21 -19.45
C ARG A 79 9.40 -0.25 -19.90
N ARG A 80 9.48 -1.16 -18.95
CA ARG A 80 9.47 -2.61 -19.17
C ARG A 80 8.33 -3.26 -18.41
N THR A 81 7.73 -4.27 -19.02
CA THR A 81 6.80 -5.17 -18.33
C THR A 81 7.62 -6.25 -17.64
N GLU A 82 7.70 -6.19 -16.31
CA GLU A 82 8.45 -7.14 -15.48
C GLU A 82 7.59 -7.51 -14.28
N ARG A 83 7.05 -8.74 -14.30
CA ARG A 83 6.20 -9.23 -13.23
C ARG A 83 7.03 -9.82 -12.09
N THR A 84 6.80 -9.34 -10.88
CA THR A 84 7.44 -9.83 -9.65
C THR A 84 6.38 -10.00 -8.57
N PHE A 85 6.64 -10.87 -7.58
CA PHE A 85 5.77 -11.09 -6.42
C PHE A 85 6.11 -10.21 -5.21
N ALA A 86 6.89 -9.15 -5.41
CA ALA A 86 7.28 -8.24 -4.34
C ALA A 86 6.06 -7.49 -3.82
N SER A 87 5.75 -7.69 -2.54
CA SER A 87 4.58 -7.11 -1.86
C SER A 87 4.90 -5.83 -1.10
N ASP A 88 6.17 -5.62 -0.80
CA ASP A 88 6.59 -4.61 0.16
C ASP A 88 6.93 -3.29 -0.54
N ILE A 89 6.89 -2.21 0.24
CA ILE A 89 7.34 -0.90 -0.21
C ILE A 89 8.70 -0.64 0.39
N GLU A 90 9.73 -0.77 -0.43
CA GLU A 90 11.11 -0.67 0.03
C GLU A 90 12.02 -0.05 -1.03
N ILE A 91 13.14 0.45 -0.56
CA ILE A 91 14.24 0.90 -1.40
C ILE A 91 15.39 -0.08 -1.18
N GLU A 92 15.73 -0.81 -2.22
CA GLU A 92 16.88 -1.70 -2.25
C GLU A 92 17.91 -1.16 -3.25
N GLY A 93 19.05 -0.69 -2.73
CA GLY A 93 20.08 -0.05 -3.54
C GLY A 93 19.53 1.20 -4.27
N ASN A 94 19.43 1.13 -5.60
CA ASN A 94 18.91 2.20 -6.45
C ASN A 94 17.49 1.93 -6.99
N THR A 95 16.80 0.91 -6.44
CA THR A 95 15.49 0.47 -6.91
C THR A 95 14.44 0.72 -5.85
N LEU A 96 13.46 1.57 -6.15
CA LEU A 96 12.23 1.67 -5.37
C LEU A 96 11.27 0.57 -5.84
N THR A 97 10.89 -0.33 -4.94
CA THR A 97 9.79 -1.26 -5.17
C THR A 97 8.56 -0.74 -4.46
N VAL A 98 7.50 -0.46 -5.21
CA VAL A 98 6.15 -0.15 -4.70
C VAL A 98 5.27 -1.38 -4.94
N GLY A 99 5.58 -2.44 -4.21
CA GLY A 99 4.87 -3.71 -4.26
C GLY A 99 3.47 -3.61 -3.65
N GLY A 100 2.53 -4.43 -4.09
CA GLY A 100 1.18 -4.53 -3.53
C GLY A 100 0.73 -5.98 -3.38
N SER A 101 -0.53 -6.22 -3.01
CA SER A 101 -1.02 -7.59 -2.77
C SER A 101 -0.96 -8.52 -4.00
N GLY A 102 -0.83 -7.96 -5.21
CA GLY A 102 -0.66 -8.71 -6.46
C GLY A 102 0.78 -8.74 -6.99
N GLY A 103 1.74 -8.20 -6.23
CA GLY A 103 3.10 -7.95 -6.70
C GLY A 103 3.21 -6.65 -7.50
N THR A 104 4.17 -6.63 -8.42
CA THR A 104 4.41 -5.54 -9.39
C THR A 104 4.43 -6.11 -10.80
N ASP A 105 4.20 -5.28 -11.81
CA ASP A 105 4.19 -5.69 -13.23
C ASP A 105 5.00 -4.77 -14.16
N THR A 106 5.45 -3.62 -13.66
CA THR A 106 6.10 -2.58 -14.45
C THR A 106 7.39 -2.16 -13.78
N LEU A 107 8.46 -2.07 -14.57
CA LEU A 107 9.74 -1.49 -14.19
C LEU A 107 9.98 -0.24 -15.06
N LEU A 108 10.31 0.87 -14.41
CA LEU A 108 10.83 2.07 -15.06
C LEU A 108 12.32 2.19 -14.78
N GLU A 109 13.06 2.50 -15.84
CA GLU A 109 14.45 2.94 -15.76
C GLU A 109 14.50 4.43 -16.05
N LEU A 110 15.14 5.17 -15.15
CA LEU A 110 15.24 6.62 -15.21
C LEU A 110 16.60 7.04 -15.74
N SER A 111 16.64 8.12 -16.54
CA SER A 111 17.88 8.72 -17.03
C SER A 111 18.67 9.40 -15.91
N GLU A 112 17.97 9.96 -14.93
CA GLU A 112 18.54 10.64 -13.78
C GLU A 112 17.93 10.10 -12.47
N PRO A 113 18.69 10.09 -11.35
CA PRO A 113 18.16 9.67 -10.06
C PRO A 113 17.06 10.61 -9.55
N ILE A 114 16.02 10.06 -8.94
CA ILE A 114 14.99 10.82 -8.22
C ILE A 114 15.02 10.46 -6.72
N GLU A 115 14.60 11.40 -5.87
CA GLU A 115 14.42 11.12 -4.45
C GLU A 115 13.14 10.32 -4.23
N ALA A 116 13.29 9.12 -3.66
CA ALA A 116 12.19 8.26 -3.26
C ALA A 116 12.22 8.00 -1.76
N ALA A 117 11.05 7.76 -1.17
CA ALA A 117 10.89 7.31 0.21
C ALA A 117 10.37 5.87 0.26
N GLY A 118 10.92 5.06 1.16
CA GLY A 118 10.38 3.74 1.50
C GLY A 118 9.15 3.82 2.41
N ASP A 119 8.64 2.65 2.81
CA ASP A 119 7.55 2.61 3.79
C ASP A 119 7.98 3.18 5.15
N ARG A 120 7.00 3.73 5.87
CA ARG A 120 7.22 4.30 7.20
C ARG A 120 5.96 4.28 8.04
N TYR A 121 6.16 4.22 9.35
CA TYR A 121 5.07 4.46 10.28
C TYR A 121 4.63 5.94 10.26
N PRO A 122 3.36 6.25 10.60
CA PRO A 122 2.85 7.63 10.61
C PRO A 122 3.65 8.62 11.46
N TRP A 123 4.34 8.15 12.50
CA TRP A 123 5.16 8.96 13.41
C TRP A 123 6.64 9.04 13.02
N GLN A 124 7.08 8.36 11.97
CA GLN A 124 8.46 8.38 11.50
C GLN A 124 8.68 9.45 10.43
N LYS A 125 9.84 10.12 10.47
CA LYS A 125 10.27 10.99 9.36
C LYS A 125 10.57 10.14 8.13
N ALA A 126 10.18 10.64 6.95
CA ALA A 126 10.54 10.01 5.69
C ALA A 126 12.06 10.05 5.52
N LYS A 127 12.68 8.88 5.32
CA LYS A 127 14.05 8.77 4.84
C LYS A 127 13.98 8.66 3.33
N THR A 128 14.58 9.60 2.63
CA THR A 128 14.66 9.56 1.17
C THR A 128 16.00 8.99 0.74
N ALA A 129 16.01 8.36 -0.42
CA ALA A 129 17.22 7.90 -1.09
C ALA A 129 17.08 8.10 -2.61
N PRO A 130 18.18 8.39 -3.30
CA PRO A 130 18.17 8.51 -4.75
C PRO A 130 17.99 7.14 -5.40
N VAL A 131 17.02 7.03 -6.31
CA VAL A 131 16.73 5.80 -7.07
C VAL A 131 16.70 6.10 -8.56
N THR A 132 17.17 5.15 -9.37
CA THR A 132 17.13 5.21 -10.83
C THR A 132 16.20 4.16 -11.44
N ARG A 133 15.69 3.25 -10.60
CA ARG A 133 14.76 2.20 -10.99
C ARG A 133 13.53 2.24 -10.11
N VAL A 134 12.37 2.10 -10.74
CA VAL A 134 11.10 2.16 -10.03
C VAL A 134 10.20 1.03 -10.49
N ARG A 135 9.88 0.11 -9.58
CA ARG A 135 9.03 -1.05 -9.83
C ARG A 135 7.68 -0.83 -9.17
N PHE A 136 6.58 -1.00 -9.91
CA PHE A 136 5.24 -0.83 -9.38
C PHE A 136 4.22 -1.66 -10.17
N TYR A 137 2.97 -1.65 -9.71
CA TYR A 137 1.85 -2.26 -10.41
C TYR A 137 1.10 -1.20 -11.23
N ALA A 138 1.16 -1.28 -12.56
CA ALA A 138 0.40 -0.44 -13.48
C ALA A 138 -0.92 -1.09 -13.92
N GLY A 139 -1.03 -2.41 -13.83
CA GLY A 139 -2.23 -3.18 -14.16
C GLY A 139 -2.63 -3.03 -15.62
N GLN A 140 -1.95 -3.72 -16.53
CA GLN A 140 -2.26 -3.80 -17.98
C GLN A 140 -2.84 -2.49 -18.60
N ARG A 141 -2.28 -1.34 -18.26
CA ARG A 141 -2.40 -0.13 -19.09
C ARG A 141 -1.17 -0.07 -19.98
N GLY A 142 -1.25 -0.86 -21.04
CA GLY A 142 -0.23 -0.94 -22.08
C GLY A 142 -0.93 -1.17 -23.41
N LEU A 143 -1.67 -0.16 -23.87
CA LEU A 143 -1.93 0.19 -25.27
C LEU A 143 -2.23 1.69 -25.32
#